data_AF-A0A9P8CZH2-F1
#
_entry.id   AF-A0A9P8CZH2-F1
#
_cell.length_a   1.000
_cell.length_b   1.000
_cell.length_c   1.000
_cell.angle_alpha   90.00
_cell.angle_beta   90.00
_cell.angle_gamma   90.00
#
_symmetry.space_group_name_H-M   'P 1'
#
loop_
_entity.id
_entity.type
_entity.pdbx_description
1 polymer ?
#
loop_
_entity_poly.entity_id
_entity_poly.type
_entity_poly.pdbx_seq_one_letter_code
_entity_poly.pdbx_strand_id
1 'polypeptide(L)'
;MFSKDCAEFLKALGSFDYACANKHLMRISKVRFMLADMLGRHSLSICEGVYSSMQFLKPKIFRREDHLHQMYCDIAADVERESIVYRDILNIGMHGASMESPENAGRARATLEQLGAPASQGGALSGHGSPVLASEASQSSLHQYISSIHNATSMVIGDARSAGDSGTHNHNNNDHNNLSPIPAQYGSQQPHHQTGFNGREEQSAADHIVLYTILRELCSLRMALIGVYRLLSLSTVEIDIDLILPETELALQMYESGSSDIHNTVLGSGIENEISLLKHGLLMDKAISEYDIQKAATHLHLARVALLDWRKFSSEQEYAEKSYYRPEESSSMWRYNIFSSNSSVSEEKSKSSSSLAKGKFNVQPNHLLWLHRWIASEKAKMTIYFMDLLLEKEQAFGGDERTLWANMDPDMHGIIRAFRKKAGAHSISFVYEISADVRFSTTGFISANAPYESPTGLNSFPCIYSYPPEPPRDHWPNIISIMQGSVSILRQYRSQYFYDRKIGCTYYVARVDAHVSIVIIYLDKHPQPDTGAMDFLQLLAGKLRHTDVLLSMRQE
;
A
#
# COMPACT_ATOMS: atom_id res chain seq x y z
N MET A 1 -8.45 17.11 -24.84
CA MET A 1 -7.13 16.53 -25.18
C MET A 1 -6.20 17.08 -24.13
N PHE A 2 -5.96 16.30 -23.08
CA PHE A 2 -5.27 16.74 -21.86
C PHE A 2 -4.01 17.54 -22.19
N SER A 3 -3.86 18.75 -21.63
CA SER A 3 -2.70 19.60 -21.91
C SER A 3 -1.42 18.78 -21.71
N LYS A 4 -0.54 18.81 -22.71
CA LYS A 4 0.71 18.03 -22.70
C LYS A 4 1.49 18.25 -21.40
N ASP A 5 1.57 19.49 -20.91
CA ASP A 5 2.27 19.78 -19.66
C ASP A 5 1.59 19.17 -18.43
N CYS A 6 0.25 19.06 -18.39
CA CYS A 6 -0.46 18.37 -17.32
C CYS A 6 -0.20 16.86 -17.36
N ALA A 7 -0.17 16.27 -18.57
CA ALA A 7 0.15 14.85 -18.77
C ALA A 7 1.55 14.53 -18.26
N GLU A 8 2.53 15.33 -18.67
CA GLU A 8 3.93 15.18 -18.27
C GLU A 8 4.12 15.46 -16.77
N PHE A 9 3.36 16.41 -16.19
CA PHE A 9 3.36 16.64 -14.75
C PHE A 9 2.92 15.40 -13.96
N LEU A 10 1.76 14.82 -14.28
CA LEU A 10 1.25 13.62 -13.60
C LEU A 10 2.16 12.42 -13.80
N LYS A 11 2.73 12.29 -15.00
CA LYS A 11 3.70 11.24 -15.34
C LYS A 11 4.98 11.37 -14.52
N ALA A 12 5.54 12.58 -14.42
CA ALA A 12 6.73 12.84 -13.61
C ALA A 12 6.45 12.59 -12.12
N LEU A 13 5.28 13.01 -11.63
CA LEU A 13 4.85 12.78 -10.24
C LEU A 13 4.73 11.28 -9.92
N GLY A 14 4.04 10.51 -10.77
CA GLY A 14 3.90 9.05 -10.62
C GLY A 14 5.21 8.27 -10.81
N SER A 15 6.23 8.91 -11.40
CA SER A 15 7.59 8.35 -11.54
C SER A 15 8.55 8.82 -10.45
N PHE A 16 8.06 9.56 -9.44
CA PHE A 16 8.85 10.13 -8.36
C PHE A 16 9.93 11.13 -8.79
N ASP A 17 9.85 11.70 -10.01
CA ASP A 17 10.72 12.80 -10.43
C ASP A 17 10.07 14.15 -10.07
N TYR A 18 10.17 14.51 -8.79
CA TYR A 18 9.63 15.75 -8.27
C TYR A 18 10.29 17.00 -8.87
N ALA A 19 11.54 16.89 -9.30
CA ALA A 19 12.23 18.01 -9.95
C ALA A 19 11.60 18.29 -11.32
N CYS A 20 11.35 17.25 -12.12
CA CYS A 20 10.65 17.39 -13.40
C CYS A 20 9.18 17.78 -13.22
N ALA A 21 8.47 17.18 -12.26
CA ALA A 21 7.10 17.57 -11.94
C ALA A 21 7.02 19.07 -11.63
N ASN A 22 7.95 19.61 -10.83
CA ASN A 22 8.02 21.04 -10.55
C ASN A 22 8.30 21.89 -11.80
N LYS A 23 9.14 21.42 -12.75
CA LYS A 23 9.38 22.15 -14.01
C LYS A 23 8.11 22.25 -14.86
N HIS A 24 7.37 21.17 -15.01
CA HIS A 24 6.09 21.18 -15.73
C HIS A 24 5.07 22.06 -15.02
N LEU A 25 5.03 22.00 -13.69
CA LEU A 25 4.19 22.89 -12.89
C LEU A 25 4.50 24.37 -13.13
N MET A 26 5.78 24.74 -13.26
CA MET A 26 6.22 26.11 -13.58
C MET A 26 5.90 26.54 -15.03
N ARG A 27 5.55 25.62 -15.93
CA ARG A 27 5.02 25.97 -17.26
C ARG A 27 3.52 26.17 -17.22
N ILE A 28 2.84 25.26 -16.54
CA ILE A 28 1.41 25.38 -16.25
C ILE A 28 1.13 26.73 -15.59
N SER A 29 1.98 27.17 -14.66
CA SER A 29 1.87 28.46 -13.96
C SER A 29 1.91 29.69 -14.85
N LYS A 30 2.75 29.68 -15.90
CA LYS A 30 2.88 30.80 -16.83
C LYS A 30 1.63 30.97 -17.68
N VAL A 31 0.89 29.89 -17.89
CA VAL A 31 -0.37 29.90 -18.64
C VAL A 31 -1.54 30.23 -17.71
N ARG A 32 -1.51 29.74 -16.45
CA ARG A 32 -2.59 29.89 -15.48
C ARG A 32 -2.06 30.13 -14.06
N PHE A 33 -2.10 31.39 -13.63
CA PHE A 33 -1.58 31.82 -12.33
C PHE A 33 -2.29 31.13 -11.15
N MET A 34 -3.62 30.99 -11.18
CA MET A 34 -4.41 30.41 -10.07
C MET A 34 -4.04 28.95 -9.76
N LEU A 35 -3.94 28.13 -10.81
CA LEU A 35 -3.55 26.71 -10.67
C LEU A 35 -2.17 26.56 -10.03
N ALA A 36 -1.25 27.45 -10.38
CA ALA A 36 0.09 27.44 -9.83
C ALA A 36 0.21 28.09 -8.46
N ASP A 37 -0.64 29.05 -8.13
CA ASP A 37 -0.71 29.58 -6.78
C ASP A 37 -1.25 28.51 -5.82
N MET A 38 -2.25 27.72 -6.23
CA MET A 38 -2.73 26.57 -5.47
C MET A 38 -1.65 25.47 -5.32
N LEU A 39 -1.17 24.96 -6.46
CA LEU A 39 -0.19 23.87 -6.47
C LEU A 39 1.19 24.32 -5.98
N GLY A 40 1.50 25.61 -6.00
CA GLY A 40 2.75 26.20 -5.51
C GLY A 40 2.71 26.48 -4.01
N ARG A 41 1.61 27.05 -3.48
CA ARG A 41 1.45 27.33 -2.03
C ARG A 41 1.50 26.06 -1.19
N HIS A 42 0.89 24.98 -1.68
CA HIS A 42 0.86 23.69 -0.97
C HIS A 42 1.80 22.64 -1.56
N SER A 43 2.51 22.98 -2.66
CA SER A 43 3.52 22.15 -3.34
C SER A 43 3.19 20.67 -3.27
N LEU A 44 2.27 20.20 -4.12
CA LEU A 44 1.90 18.78 -4.21
C LEU A 44 3.16 17.88 -4.31
N SER A 45 4.18 18.32 -5.05
CA SER A 45 5.48 17.64 -5.12
C SER A 45 6.20 17.53 -3.77
N ILE A 46 6.05 18.52 -2.88
CA ILE A 46 6.54 18.46 -1.49
C ILE A 46 5.71 17.45 -0.69
N CYS A 47 4.37 17.46 -0.82
CA CYS A 47 3.51 16.49 -0.16
C CYS A 47 3.89 15.05 -0.55
N GLU A 48 3.96 14.76 -1.85
CA GLU A 48 4.39 13.46 -2.37
C GLU A 48 5.83 13.12 -1.98
N GLY A 49 6.73 14.12 -1.92
CA GLY A 49 8.09 13.93 -1.42
C GLY A 49 8.14 13.51 0.06
N VAL A 50 7.34 14.15 0.92
CA VAL A 50 7.21 13.80 2.35
C VAL A 50 6.55 12.44 2.51
N TYR A 51 5.52 12.14 1.72
CA TYR A 51 4.85 10.84 1.67
C TYR A 51 5.83 9.74 1.26
N SER A 52 6.50 9.91 0.12
CA SER A 52 7.38 8.91 -0.47
C SER A 52 8.63 8.63 0.36
N SER A 53 9.09 9.62 1.12
CA SER A 53 10.18 9.48 2.10
C SER A 53 9.72 8.97 3.46
N MET A 54 8.42 8.72 3.64
CA MET A 54 7.77 8.30 4.88
C MET A 54 8.04 9.22 6.08
N GLN A 55 8.40 10.49 5.82
CA GLN A 55 8.77 11.43 6.88
C GLN A 55 7.60 11.78 7.82
N PHE A 56 6.36 11.51 7.41
CA PHE A 56 5.16 11.71 8.21
C PHE A 56 5.00 10.68 9.34
N LEU A 57 5.72 9.56 9.29
CA LEU A 57 5.73 8.53 10.33
C LEU A 57 6.78 8.77 11.42
N LYS A 58 7.69 9.73 11.19
CA LYS A 58 8.80 9.99 12.10
C LYS A 58 8.27 10.69 13.37
N PRO A 59 8.60 10.17 14.58
CA PRO A 59 8.23 10.83 15.82
C PRO A 59 8.97 12.16 15.91
N LYS A 60 8.26 13.28 15.73
CA LYS A 60 8.83 14.62 15.84
C LYS A 60 8.20 15.35 17.02
N ILE A 61 9.05 15.72 17.97
CA ILE A 61 8.69 16.44 19.21
C ILE A 61 7.88 17.72 18.92
N PHE A 62 8.02 18.32 17.72
CA PHE A 62 7.40 19.59 17.36
C PHE A 62 6.51 19.56 16.10
N ARG A 63 6.22 18.40 15.51
CA ARG A 63 5.24 18.33 14.41
C ARG A 63 3.92 17.80 14.94
N ARG A 64 2.82 18.46 14.55
CA ARG A 64 1.47 17.92 14.75
C ARG A 64 1.39 16.58 14.03
N GLU A 65 0.83 15.58 14.71
CA GLU A 65 0.76 14.20 14.22
C GLU A 65 0.08 14.07 12.85
N ASP A 66 -0.69 15.09 12.41
CA ASP A 66 -1.46 15.12 11.16
C ASP A 66 -1.01 16.11 10.08
N HIS A 67 0.23 16.62 10.14
CA HIS A 67 0.62 17.68 9.21
C HIS A 67 0.48 17.30 7.72
N LEU A 68 0.97 16.13 7.30
CA LEU A 68 0.87 15.71 5.89
C LEU A 68 -0.59 15.45 5.47
N HIS A 69 -1.38 14.83 6.35
CA HIS A 69 -2.81 14.62 6.12
C HIS A 69 -3.51 15.96 5.90
N GLN A 70 -3.27 16.94 6.77
CA GLN A 70 -3.81 18.28 6.64
C GLN A 70 -3.39 18.96 5.33
N MET A 71 -2.14 18.81 4.90
CA MET A 71 -1.71 19.35 3.61
C MET A 71 -2.51 18.78 2.43
N TYR A 72 -2.81 17.47 2.43
CA TYR A 72 -3.67 16.87 1.41
C TYR A 72 -5.13 17.34 1.55
N CYS A 73 -5.66 17.54 2.76
CA CYS A 73 -6.98 18.13 2.97
C CYS A 73 -7.07 19.54 2.35
N ASP A 74 -6.07 20.38 2.62
CA ASP A 74 -6.03 21.76 2.13
C ASP A 74 -5.96 21.78 0.59
N ILE A 75 -5.10 20.95 -0.01
CA ILE A 75 -5.03 20.80 -1.48
C ILE A 75 -6.38 20.34 -2.04
N ALA A 76 -7.00 19.32 -1.45
CA ALA A 76 -8.29 18.81 -1.92
C ALA A 76 -9.39 19.89 -1.85
N ALA A 77 -9.42 20.67 -0.78
CA ALA A 77 -10.38 21.77 -0.61
C ALA A 77 -10.17 22.88 -1.64
N ASP A 78 -8.92 23.21 -1.97
CA ASP A 78 -8.60 24.21 -2.98
C ASP A 78 -8.96 23.71 -4.39
N VAL A 79 -8.63 22.46 -4.70
CA VAL A 79 -8.98 21.78 -5.96
C VAL A 79 -10.49 21.76 -6.17
N GLU A 80 -11.28 21.43 -5.14
CA GLU A 80 -12.73 21.40 -5.26
C GLU A 80 -13.30 22.81 -5.54
N ARG A 81 -12.81 23.85 -4.83
CA ARG A 81 -13.25 25.24 -5.06
C ARG A 81 -12.97 25.70 -6.48
N GLU A 82 -11.77 25.44 -6.99
CA GLU A 82 -11.42 25.80 -8.37
C GLU A 82 -12.21 24.97 -9.40
N SER A 83 -12.46 23.68 -9.12
CA SER A 83 -13.24 22.83 -10.02
C SER A 83 -14.68 23.34 -10.23
N ILE A 84 -15.28 23.99 -9.22
CA ILE A 84 -16.61 24.60 -9.32
C ILE A 84 -16.58 25.78 -10.28
N VAL A 85 -15.57 26.66 -10.18
CA VAL A 85 -15.41 27.82 -11.07
C VAL A 85 -15.34 27.38 -12.54
N TYR A 86 -14.58 26.33 -12.84
CA TYR A 86 -14.47 25.82 -14.21
C TYR A 86 -15.74 25.11 -14.70
N ARG A 87 -16.47 24.42 -13.81
CA ARG A 87 -17.79 23.86 -14.15
C ARG A 87 -18.78 24.96 -14.51
N ASP A 88 -18.78 26.07 -13.78
CA ASP A 88 -19.67 27.21 -14.07
C ASP A 88 -19.34 27.86 -15.42
N ILE A 89 -18.05 28.00 -15.76
CA ILE A 89 -17.62 28.51 -17.08
C ILE A 89 -18.16 27.63 -18.21
N LEU A 90 -18.04 26.30 -18.09
CA LEU A 90 -18.56 25.38 -19.10
C LEU A 90 -20.09 25.45 -19.21
N ASN A 91 -20.78 25.57 -18.08
CA ASN A 91 -22.25 25.69 -18.06
C ASN A 91 -22.72 26.98 -18.76
N ILE A 92 -22.02 28.10 -18.56
CA ILE A 92 -22.32 29.38 -19.22
C ILE A 92 -22.11 29.28 -20.74
N GLY A 93 -21.03 28.64 -21.19
CA GLY A 93 -20.77 28.42 -22.62
C GLY A 93 -21.89 27.64 -23.31
N MET A 94 -22.41 26.60 -22.65
CA MET A 94 -23.53 25.79 -23.16
C MET A 94 -24.84 26.58 -23.29
N HIS A 95 -25.09 27.55 -22.40
CA HIS A 95 -26.32 28.36 -22.43
C HIS A 95 -26.22 29.54 -23.42
N GLY A 96 -25.02 30.06 -23.65
CA GLY A 96 -24.78 31.13 -24.63
C GLY A 96 -24.95 30.69 -26.09
N ALA A 97 -24.68 29.43 -26.40
CA ALA A 97 -24.83 28.88 -27.76
C ALA A 97 -26.30 28.62 -28.17
N SER A 98 -27.25 28.66 -27.22
CA SER A 98 -28.68 28.41 -27.49
C SER A 98 -29.50 29.69 -27.74
N MET A 99 -28.88 30.87 -27.80
CA MET A 99 -29.57 32.16 -27.98
C MET A 99 -29.43 32.79 -29.38
N GLU A 100 -29.34 31.99 -30.45
CA GLU A 100 -29.54 32.46 -31.83
C GLU A 100 -30.92 32.02 -32.38
N SER A 101 -31.96 32.80 -32.05
CA SER A 101 -33.03 33.25 -32.96
C SER A 101 -34.09 34.04 -32.18
N PRO A 102 -34.16 35.37 -32.30
CA PRO A 102 -35.27 36.16 -31.79
C PRO A 102 -36.37 36.29 -32.86
N GLU A 103 -37.01 35.17 -33.23
CA GLU A 103 -38.29 35.19 -33.93
C GLU A 103 -39.24 34.18 -33.26
N ASN A 104 -39.99 34.66 -32.25
CA ASN A 104 -41.27 34.15 -31.71
C ASN A 104 -41.46 34.32 -30.19
N ALA A 105 -40.83 35.31 -29.56
CA ALA A 105 -41.23 35.73 -28.21
C ALA A 105 -42.40 36.72 -28.27
N GLY A 106 -43.57 36.22 -28.69
CA GLY A 106 -44.78 37.02 -28.89
C GLY A 106 -46.04 36.29 -28.47
N ARG A 107 -46.09 35.70 -27.26
CA ARG A 107 -47.32 35.33 -26.54
C ARG A 107 -47.00 34.63 -25.22
N ALA A 108 -47.19 35.33 -24.11
CA ALA A 108 -47.73 34.84 -22.82
C ALA A 108 -47.30 35.80 -21.70
N ARG A 109 -47.97 36.96 -21.63
CA ARG A 109 -47.93 37.84 -20.47
C ARG A 109 -49.36 38.08 -20.02
N ALA A 110 -49.86 37.18 -19.19
CA ALA A 110 -51.02 37.40 -18.33
C ALA A 110 -51.04 36.30 -17.27
N THR A 111 -51.47 36.67 -16.07
CA THR A 111 -51.75 35.83 -14.88
C THR A 111 -50.58 35.58 -13.92
N LEU A 112 -50.32 36.55 -13.03
CA LEU A 112 -50.27 36.29 -11.59
C LEU A 112 -50.20 37.61 -10.77
N GLU A 113 -51.37 38.17 -10.46
CA GLU A 113 -51.58 39.01 -9.28
C GLU A 113 -52.74 38.40 -8.52
N GLN A 114 -52.49 37.82 -7.35
CA GLN A 114 -53.43 37.92 -6.24
C GLN A 114 -52.76 37.56 -4.91
N LEU A 115 -52.78 38.56 -4.05
CA LEU A 115 -52.40 38.59 -2.64
C LEU A 115 -53.40 37.80 -1.78
N GLY A 116 -52.89 37.20 -0.70
CA GLY A 116 -53.70 36.71 0.42
C GLY A 116 -52.85 36.31 1.62
N ALA A 117 -52.64 37.26 2.55
CA ALA A 117 -52.24 36.97 3.93
C ALA A 117 -53.47 36.44 4.72
N PRO A 118 -53.29 35.79 5.90
CA PRO A 118 -53.22 36.59 7.12
C PRO A 118 -52.39 36.02 8.32
N ALA A 119 -51.92 36.97 9.13
CA ALA A 119 -51.94 37.08 10.60
C ALA A 119 -51.54 35.91 11.55
N SER A 120 -50.39 36.14 12.21
CA SER A 120 -50.08 36.12 13.66
C SER A 120 -51.07 35.57 14.71
N GLN A 121 -50.54 34.73 15.62
CA GLN A 121 -50.65 34.71 17.09
C GLN A 121 -49.47 33.84 17.60
N GLY A 122 -48.65 34.13 18.61
CA GLY A 122 -48.81 34.92 19.83
C GLY A 122 -48.75 33.97 21.04
N GLY A 123 -47.62 33.91 21.77
CA GLY A 123 -47.55 33.13 23.02
C GLY A 123 -46.14 32.96 23.59
N ALA A 124 -45.79 33.81 24.56
CA ALA A 124 -44.58 33.77 25.39
C ALA A 124 -44.85 33.11 26.77
N LEU A 125 -43.77 32.88 27.53
CA LEU A 125 -43.59 32.75 29.01
C LEU A 125 -42.65 31.55 29.31
N SER A 126 -41.36 31.74 29.62
CA SER A 126 -40.70 32.25 30.84
C SER A 126 -40.81 31.35 32.09
N GLY A 127 -39.69 30.95 32.69
CA GLY A 127 -39.67 30.43 34.07
C GLY A 127 -38.37 29.77 34.52
N HIS A 128 -37.61 30.49 35.35
CA HIS A 128 -36.32 30.18 36.00
C HIS A 128 -36.14 28.84 36.73
N GLY A 129 -34.87 28.41 36.84
CA GLY A 129 -34.36 27.60 37.95
C GLY A 129 -32.89 27.16 37.80
N SER A 130 -32.03 27.54 38.73
CA SER A 130 -30.68 26.99 39.02
C SER A 130 -30.54 26.93 40.55
N PRO A 131 -29.50 26.31 41.19
CA PRO A 131 -28.38 25.50 40.68
C PRO A 131 -28.15 24.19 41.47
N VAL A 132 -27.10 23.41 41.13
CA VAL A 132 -26.04 22.82 42.03
C VAL A 132 -25.50 21.44 41.55
N LEU A 133 -24.16 21.43 41.31
CA LEU A 133 -23.13 20.37 41.35
C LEU A 133 -23.33 18.98 40.69
N ALA A 134 -22.54 18.66 39.65
CA ALA A 134 -21.37 17.74 39.71
C ALA A 134 -20.96 17.16 38.32
N SER A 135 -19.63 17.07 38.15
CA SER A 135 -18.80 16.16 37.35
C SER A 135 -18.94 15.98 35.82
N GLU A 136 -17.76 16.12 35.21
CA GLU A 136 -17.15 15.28 34.16
C GLU A 136 -17.55 15.39 32.68
N ALA A 137 -16.49 15.28 31.89
CA ALA A 137 -16.43 15.45 30.46
C ALA A 137 -17.24 14.41 29.69
N SER A 138 -17.94 14.85 28.65
CA SER A 138 -18.41 13.98 27.58
C SER A 138 -18.03 14.59 26.23
N GLN A 139 -16.95 14.08 25.65
CA GLN A 139 -16.68 14.21 24.22
C GLN A 139 -17.74 13.40 23.46
N SER A 140 -18.32 14.02 22.44
CA SER A 140 -19.25 13.40 21.50
C SER A 140 -18.59 12.22 20.79
N SER A 141 -19.18 11.02 20.90
CA SER A 141 -18.63 9.80 20.30
C SER A 141 -18.77 9.81 18.78
N LEU A 142 -17.67 9.48 18.10
CA LEU A 142 -17.49 9.27 16.66
C LEU A 142 -18.51 8.29 16.02
N HIS A 143 -19.21 7.51 16.85
CA HIS A 143 -20.27 6.58 16.46
C HIS A 143 -21.57 7.24 15.97
N GLN A 144 -21.86 8.49 16.35
CA GLN A 144 -23.03 9.22 15.87
C GLN A 144 -22.82 9.87 14.50
N TYR A 145 -21.56 10.07 14.08
CA TYR A 145 -21.22 10.61 12.77
C TYR A 145 -21.35 9.56 11.66
N ILE A 146 -20.92 8.32 11.95
CA ILE A 146 -20.93 7.18 10.99
C ILE A 146 -22.37 6.75 10.63
N SER A 147 -23.32 6.85 11.55
CA SER A 147 -24.73 6.47 11.30
C SER A 147 -25.47 7.44 10.36
N SER A 148 -24.94 8.66 10.16
CA SER A 148 -25.56 9.66 9.26
C SER A 148 -25.20 9.47 7.79
N ILE A 149 -24.11 8.75 7.49
CA ILE A 149 -23.61 8.54 6.12
C ILE A 149 -24.26 7.31 5.47
N HIS A 150 -24.71 6.32 6.26
CA HIS A 150 -25.26 5.07 5.74
C HIS A 150 -26.70 5.17 5.19
N ASN A 151 -27.47 6.19 5.58
CA ASN A 151 -28.87 6.35 5.17
C ASN A 151 -29.06 7.13 3.86
N ALA A 152 -27.99 7.64 3.25
CA ALA A 152 -28.07 8.43 2.01
C ALA A 152 -27.85 7.59 0.72
N THR A 153 -27.45 6.32 0.84
CA THR A 153 -26.95 5.52 -0.32
C THR A 153 -27.80 4.29 -0.65
N SER A 154 -29.02 4.16 -0.10
CA SER A 154 -29.91 3.02 -0.36
C SER A 154 -31.15 3.34 -1.20
N MET A 155 -31.11 4.39 -2.01
CA MET A 155 -32.06 4.55 -3.11
C MET A 155 -31.28 4.70 -4.41
N VAL A 156 -31.71 3.95 -5.43
CA VAL A 156 -31.12 3.79 -6.76
C VAL A 156 -30.06 2.69 -6.84
N ILE A 157 -30.52 1.45 -7.05
CA ILE A 157 -30.10 0.56 -8.16
C ILE A 157 -31.10 -0.60 -8.17
N GLY A 158 -31.95 -0.60 -9.20
CA GLY A 158 -32.75 -1.74 -9.63
C GLY A 158 -32.34 -2.09 -11.05
N ASP A 159 -32.06 -3.39 -11.25
CA ASP A 159 -32.18 -4.21 -12.45
C ASP A 159 -31.74 -3.66 -13.83
N ALA A 160 -30.77 -4.34 -14.45
CA ALA A 160 -31.05 -5.21 -15.61
C ALA A 160 -29.78 -5.94 -16.12
N ARG A 161 -29.89 -7.27 -16.20
CA ARG A 161 -28.99 -8.19 -16.94
C ARG A 161 -29.60 -8.50 -18.31
N SER A 162 -28.77 -8.58 -19.36
CA SER A 162 -28.94 -9.43 -20.58
C SER A 162 -27.77 -9.12 -21.54
N ALA A 163 -26.78 -10.00 -21.75
CA ALA A 163 -26.70 -11.20 -22.61
C ALA A 163 -26.49 -10.91 -24.12
N GLY A 164 -25.56 -11.66 -24.73
CA GLY A 164 -25.36 -11.81 -26.18
C GLY A 164 -24.03 -11.23 -26.68
N ASP A 165 -22.93 -11.95 -26.91
CA ASP A 165 -22.62 -13.14 -27.74
C ASP A 165 -21.92 -12.78 -29.08
N SER A 166 -20.83 -13.52 -29.31
CA SER A 166 -19.99 -13.85 -30.46
C SER A 166 -20.02 -13.10 -31.82
N GLY A 167 -18.84 -13.07 -32.47
CA GLY A 167 -18.78 -13.05 -33.94
C GLY A 167 -17.49 -12.51 -34.58
N THR A 168 -16.56 -13.41 -34.90
CA THR A 168 -15.39 -13.20 -35.78
C THR A 168 -15.76 -13.08 -37.26
N HIS A 169 -15.08 -12.23 -38.06
CA HIS A 169 -14.53 -12.62 -39.38
C HIS A 169 -13.66 -11.55 -40.08
N ASN A 170 -12.53 -12.06 -40.62
CA ASN A 170 -11.69 -11.53 -41.71
C ASN A 170 -12.48 -11.25 -43.00
N HIS A 171 -12.07 -10.27 -43.83
CA HIS A 171 -11.31 -10.47 -45.09
C HIS A 171 -11.10 -9.19 -45.93
N ASN A 172 -9.87 -9.08 -46.46
CA ASN A 172 -9.44 -8.66 -47.81
C ASN A 172 -9.74 -7.28 -48.44
N ASN A 173 -8.61 -6.63 -48.79
CA ASN A 173 -8.17 -6.15 -50.11
C ASN A 173 -9.17 -5.47 -51.07
N ASN A 174 -8.82 -4.27 -51.51
CA ASN A 174 -8.46 -4.07 -52.92
C ASN A 174 -7.73 -2.74 -53.18
N ASP A 175 -6.66 -2.84 -53.97
CA ASP A 175 -6.00 -1.77 -54.70
C ASP A 175 -6.93 -1.16 -55.76
N HIS A 176 -6.81 0.14 -56.01
CA HIS A 176 -6.81 0.67 -57.38
C HIS A 176 -6.16 2.05 -57.50
N ASN A 177 -5.46 2.18 -58.63
CA ASN A 177 -4.66 3.29 -59.09
C ASN A 177 -5.46 4.54 -59.49
N ASN A 178 -4.69 5.64 -59.54
CA ASN A 178 -4.58 6.58 -60.65
C ASN A 178 -5.37 7.91 -60.67
N LEU A 179 -4.57 8.93 -61.03
CA LEU A 179 -4.86 10.13 -61.82
C LEU A 179 -5.35 11.38 -61.10
N SER A 180 -4.42 12.33 -61.00
CA SER A 180 -4.62 13.76 -60.85
C SER A 180 -5.53 14.35 -61.93
N PRO A 181 -6.27 15.41 -61.59
CA PRO A 181 -6.26 16.59 -62.44
C PRO A 181 -6.14 17.90 -61.64
N ILE A 182 -5.34 18.82 -62.18
CA ILE A 182 -5.34 20.25 -61.86
C ILE A 182 -6.65 20.85 -62.39
N PRO A 183 -7.30 21.75 -61.63
CA PRO A 183 -7.67 23.01 -62.28
C PRO A 183 -7.54 24.26 -61.38
N ALA A 184 -7.01 25.30 -62.03
CA ALA A 184 -7.47 26.69 -62.06
C ALA A 184 -7.83 27.41 -60.74
N GLN A 185 -7.00 28.42 -60.46
CA GLN A 185 -7.32 29.59 -59.64
C GLN A 185 -8.60 30.29 -60.14
N TYR A 186 -9.57 30.45 -59.25
CA TYR A 186 -10.54 31.55 -59.30
C TYR A 186 -10.67 32.14 -57.88
N GLY A 187 -10.36 33.43 -57.77
CA GLY A 187 -10.54 34.20 -56.55
C GLY A 187 -12.02 34.35 -56.21
N SER A 188 -12.40 33.86 -55.03
CA SER A 188 -13.64 34.21 -54.36
C SER A 188 -13.29 34.70 -52.96
N GLN A 189 -13.78 35.88 -52.61
CA GLN A 189 -13.64 36.48 -51.30
C GLN A 189 -14.35 35.60 -50.27
N GLN A 190 -13.59 35.00 -49.35
CA GLN A 190 -14.15 34.28 -48.21
C GLN A 190 -14.70 35.27 -47.18
N PRO A 191 -15.89 35.01 -46.60
CA PRO A 191 -16.34 35.73 -45.42
C PRO A 191 -15.43 35.34 -44.23
N HIS A 192 -14.91 36.34 -43.52
CA HIS A 192 -14.17 36.14 -42.28
C HIS A 192 -15.07 35.48 -41.22
N HIS A 193 -14.99 34.15 -41.08
CA HIS A 193 -15.53 33.42 -39.95
C HIS A 193 -14.72 33.72 -38.68
N GLN A 194 -15.26 34.55 -37.78
CA GLN A 194 -14.72 34.84 -36.44
C GLN A 194 -15.11 33.78 -35.38
N THR A 195 -15.38 32.54 -35.78
CA THR A 195 -15.86 31.47 -34.88
C THR A 195 -14.75 30.68 -34.16
N GLY A 196 -13.47 31.04 -34.34
CA GLY A 196 -12.34 30.20 -33.89
C GLY A 196 -11.79 30.44 -32.48
N PHE A 197 -12.21 31.49 -31.76
CA PHE A 197 -11.59 31.85 -30.47
C PHE A 197 -12.23 31.12 -29.26
N ASN A 198 -13.56 30.95 -29.26
CA ASN A 198 -14.28 30.40 -28.11
C ASN A 198 -13.97 28.91 -27.85
N GLY A 199 -13.77 28.11 -28.90
CA GLY A 199 -13.50 26.67 -28.75
C GLY A 199 -12.16 26.32 -28.07
N ARG A 200 -11.19 27.25 -28.05
CA ARG A 200 -9.91 27.03 -27.34
C ARG A 200 -10.04 27.20 -25.84
N GLU A 201 -10.89 28.10 -25.37
CA GLU A 201 -11.11 28.34 -23.95
C GLU A 201 -11.95 27.24 -23.31
N GLU A 202 -12.99 26.75 -23.99
CA GLU A 202 -13.80 25.62 -23.55
C GLU A 202 -13.00 24.32 -23.45
N GLN A 203 -12.18 24.03 -24.46
CA GLN A 203 -11.30 22.86 -24.42
C GLN A 203 -10.30 22.95 -23.27
N SER A 204 -9.75 24.15 -23.03
CA SER A 204 -8.88 24.41 -21.89
C SER A 204 -9.61 24.11 -20.58
N ALA A 205 -10.83 24.61 -20.39
CA ALA A 205 -11.61 24.38 -19.18
C ALA A 205 -11.88 22.89 -18.91
N ALA A 206 -12.24 22.12 -19.93
CA ALA A 206 -12.44 20.68 -19.80
C ALA A 206 -11.17 19.93 -19.33
N ASP A 207 -10.00 20.25 -19.89
CA ASP A 207 -8.75 19.61 -19.49
C ASP A 207 -8.35 19.96 -18.04
N HIS A 208 -8.76 21.14 -17.52
CA HIS A 208 -8.55 21.50 -16.11
C HIS A 208 -9.46 20.72 -15.18
N ILE A 209 -10.72 20.50 -15.55
CA ILE A 209 -11.64 19.68 -14.76
C ILE A 209 -11.08 18.27 -14.61
N VAL A 210 -10.56 17.68 -15.70
CA VAL A 210 -9.90 16.37 -15.65
C VAL A 210 -8.72 16.38 -14.68
N LEU A 211 -7.84 17.38 -14.76
CA LEU A 211 -6.71 17.51 -13.83
C LEU A 211 -7.20 17.63 -12.37
N TYR A 212 -8.19 18.47 -12.10
CA TYR A 212 -8.73 18.66 -10.75
C TYR A 212 -9.38 17.39 -10.21
N THR A 213 -10.11 16.64 -11.04
CA THR A 213 -10.66 15.34 -10.67
C THR A 213 -9.54 14.38 -10.23
N ILE A 214 -8.48 14.25 -11.04
CA ILE A 214 -7.32 13.41 -10.72
C ILE A 214 -6.66 13.85 -9.41
N LEU A 215 -6.44 15.15 -9.22
CA LEU A 215 -5.79 15.69 -8.02
C LEU A 215 -6.61 15.46 -6.75
N ARG A 216 -7.94 15.62 -6.84
CA ARG A 216 -8.86 15.37 -5.72
C ARG A 216 -8.84 13.90 -5.31
N GLU A 217 -8.89 13.00 -6.29
CA GLU A 217 -8.83 11.55 -6.07
C GLU A 217 -7.48 11.14 -5.47
N LEU A 218 -6.37 11.66 -6.01
CA LEU A 218 -5.03 11.48 -5.43
C LEU A 218 -5.00 11.86 -3.95
N CYS A 219 -5.47 13.07 -3.60
CA CYS A 219 -5.44 13.53 -2.21
C CYS A 219 -6.25 12.60 -1.30
N SER A 220 -7.44 12.18 -1.76
CA SER A 220 -8.32 11.28 -1.01
C SER A 220 -7.66 9.93 -0.75
N LEU A 221 -7.06 9.34 -1.78
CA LEU A 221 -6.34 8.06 -1.68
C LEU A 221 -5.10 8.16 -0.79
N ARG A 222 -4.33 9.24 -0.89
CA ARG A 222 -3.16 9.48 -0.05
C ARG A 222 -3.53 9.63 1.43
N MET A 223 -4.63 10.33 1.73
CA MET A 223 -5.13 10.44 3.09
C MET A 223 -5.51 9.09 3.68
N ALA A 224 -6.17 8.22 2.90
CA ALA A 224 -6.49 6.85 3.32
C ALA A 224 -5.22 6.01 3.56
N LEU A 225 -4.27 6.04 2.62
CA LEU A 225 -3.01 5.31 2.73
C LEU A 225 -2.13 5.78 3.90
N ILE A 226 -2.12 7.08 4.21
CA ILE A 226 -1.46 7.61 5.43
C ILE A 226 -2.02 6.92 6.68
N GLY A 227 -3.33 6.68 6.74
CA GLY A 227 -3.97 5.92 7.82
C GLY A 227 -3.43 4.51 7.93
N VAL A 228 -3.41 3.77 6.80
CA VAL A 228 -2.87 2.40 6.73
C VAL A 228 -1.41 2.34 7.20
N TYR A 229 -0.55 3.21 6.67
CA TYR A 229 0.87 3.26 7.05
C TYR A 229 1.09 3.60 8.52
N ARG A 230 0.23 4.43 9.12
CA ARG A 230 0.29 4.72 10.56
C ARG A 230 -0.05 3.51 11.39
N LEU A 231 -1.14 2.80 11.07
CA LEU A 231 -1.53 1.59 11.78
C LEU A 231 -0.43 0.51 11.70
N LEU A 232 0.16 0.33 10.52
CA LEU A 232 1.34 -0.52 10.34
C LEU A 232 2.52 -0.07 11.21
N SER A 233 2.82 1.24 11.24
CA SER A 233 3.93 1.76 12.05
C SER A 233 3.72 1.59 13.56
N LEU A 234 2.48 1.47 14.02
CA LEU A 234 2.12 1.24 15.42
C LEU A 234 2.20 -0.25 15.80
N SER A 235 2.22 -1.15 14.83
CA SER A 235 2.37 -2.60 15.02
C SER A 235 3.80 -2.93 15.45
N THR A 236 4.09 -2.85 16.75
CA THR A 236 5.45 -3.10 17.28
C THR A 236 5.74 -4.55 17.60
N VAL A 237 4.69 -5.31 17.90
CA VAL A 237 4.81 -6.71 18.32
C VAL A 237 4.23 -7.61 17.26
N GLU A 238 2.94 -7.47 16.96
CA GLU A 238 2.22 -8.22 15.94
C GLU A 238 1.48 -7.24 15.03
N ILE A 239 1.29 -7.61 13.76
CA ILE A 239 0.49 -6.83 12.81
C ILE A 239 -0.98 -7.12 13.09
N ASP A 240 -1.74 -6.08 13.46
CA ASP A 240 -3.19 -6.21 13.68
C ASP A 240 -3.92 -6.22 12.32
N ILE A 241 -3.95 -7.39 11.68
CA ILE A 241 -4.51 -7.55 10.34
C ILE A 241 -6.00 -7.22 10.32
N ASP A 242 -6.73 -7.58 11.37
CA ASP A 242 -8.17 -7.34 11.46
C ASP A 242 -8.51 -5.84 11.56
N LEU A 243 -7.58 -5.04 12.08
CA LEU A 243 -7.68 -3.58 12.09
C LEU A 243 -7.21 -2.94 10.77
N ILE A 244 -6.11 -3.41 10.18
CA ILE A 244 -5.43 -2.74 9.06
C ILE A 244 -6.03 -3.12 7.69
N LEU A 245 -6.43 -4.38 7.53
CA LEU A 245 -6.95 -4.86 6.25
C LEU A 245 -8.23 -4.13 5.81
N PRO A 246 -9.23 -3.86 6.68
CA PRO A 246 -10.42 -3.10 6.27
C PRO A 246 -10.10 -1.69 5.77
N GLU A 247 -9.15 -0.98 6.41
CA GLU A 247 -8.71 0.35 5.96
C GLU A 247 -8.01 0.29 4.59
N THR A 248 -7.26 -0.78 4.35
CA THR A 248 -6.61 -1.04 3.06
C THR A 248 -7.63 -1.36 1.97
N GLU A 249 -8.66 -2.15 2.30
CA GLU A 249 -9.76 -2.48 1.39
C GLU A 249 -10.64 -1.27 1.09
N LEU A 250 -10.86 -0.39 2.07
CA LEU A 250 -11.54 0.89 1.84
C LEU A 250 -10.76 1.76 0.85
N ALA A 251 -9.44 1.87 1.00
CA ALA A 251 -8.59 2.59 0.04
C ALA A 251 -8.66 1.98 -1.37
N LEU A 252 -8.72 0.64 -1.48
CA LEU A 252 -8.91 -0.05 -2.75
C LEU A 252 -10.28 0.26 -3.36
N GLN A 253 -11.35 0.20 -2.56
CA GLN A 253 -12.70 0.53 -3.02
C GLN A 253 -12.81 1.99 -3.49
N MET A 254 -12.15 2.91 -2.78
CA MET A 254 -12.05 4.32 -3.19
C MET A 254 -11.32 4.46 -4.54
N TYR A 255 -10.28 3.65 -4.77
CA TYR A 255 -9.58 3.62 -6.06
C TYR A 255 -10.49 3.07 -7.15
N GLU A 256 -11.09 1.90 -6.95
CA GLU A 256 -11.95 1.21 -7.94
C GLU A 256 -13.20 2.03 -8.32
N SER A 257 -13.77 2.77 -7.37
CA SER A 257 -14.91 3.67 -7.60
C SER A 257 -14.52 5.04 -8.14
N GLY A 258 -13.23 5.33 -8.24
CA GLY A 258 -12.69 6.58 -8.79
C GLY A 258 -12.91 6.72 -10.29
N SER A 259 -12.57 7.90 -10.81
CA SER A 259 -12.66 8.20 -12.23
C SER A 259 -11.71 7.35 -13.07
N SER A 260 -12.09 7.05 -14.32
CA SER A 260 -11.16 6.44 -15.28
C SER A 260 -9.96 7.35 -15.60
N ASP A 261 -10.07 8.65 -15.34
CA ASP A 261 -9.01 9.62 -15.59
C ASP A 261 -7.78 9.35 -14.72
N ILE A 262 -7.94 9.02 -13.43
CA ILE A 262 -6.79 8.64 -12.58
C ILE A 262 -6.23 7.28 -12.97
N HIS A 263 -7.08 6.28 -13.24
CA HIS A 263 -6.68 4.91 -13.60
C HIS A 263 -5.78 4.86 -14.82
N ASN A 264 -6.04 5.73 -15.80
CA ASN A 264 -5.27 5.81 -17.04
C ASN A 264 -3.93 6.54 -16.91
N THR A 265 -3.55 6.99 -15.71
CA THR A 265 -2.28 7.68 -15.46
C THR A 265 -1.25 6.77 -14.80
N VAL A 266 0.04 7.06 -15.05
CA VAL A 266 1.16 6.40 -14.36
C VAL A 266 1.04 6.53 -12.83
N LEU A 267 0.56 7.69 -12.37
CA LEU A 267 0.31 7.95 -10.96
C LEU A 267 -0.76 7.01 -10.39
N GLY A 268 -1.90 6.88 -11.08
CA GLY A 268 -2.97 5.98 -10.68
C GLY A 268 -2.55 4.52 -10.67
N SER A 269 -1.81 4.05 -11.67
CA SER A 269 -1.25 2.69 -11.65
C SER A 269 -0.25 2.48 -10.51
N GLY A 270 0.52 3.51 -10.15
CA GLY A 270 1.41 3.46 -8.98
C GLY A 270 0.64 3.28 -7.67
N ILE A 271 -0.45 4.02 -7.49
CA ILE A 271 -1.31 3.93 -6.30
C ILE A 271 -2.01 2.56 -6.22
N GLU A 272 -2.51 2.04 -7.34
CA GLU A 272 -3.12 0.71 -7.39
C GLU A 272 -2.14 -0.37 -6.92
N ASN A 273 -0.91 -0.33 -7.46
CA ASN A 273 0.15 -1.26 -7.07
C ASN A 273 0.51 -1.11 -5.58
N GLU A 274 0.55 0.11 -5.06
CA GLU A 274 0.79 0.37 -3.63
C GLU A 274 -0.28 -0.28 -2.74
N ILE A 275 -1.56 -0.03 -3.04
CA ILE A 275 -2.70 -0.59 -2.30
C ILE A 275 -2.70 -2.12 -2.41
N SER A 276 -2.47 -2.65 -3.61
CA SER A 276 -2.40 -4.09 -3.88
C SER A 276 -1.28 -4.76 -3.09
N LEU A 277 -0.11 -4.13 -3.00
CA LEU A 277 1.01 -4.62 -2.21
C LEU A 277 0.73 -4.66 -0.72
N LEU A 278 0.13 -3.59 -0.18
CA LEU A 278 -0.27 -3.54 1.23
C LEU A 278 -1.29 -4.65 1.53
N LYS A 279 -2.32 -4.79 0.70
CA LYS A 279 -3.36 -5.81 0.83
C LYS A 279 -2.77 -7.23 0.79
N HIS A 280 -1.96 -7.53 -0.23
CA HIS A 280 -1.40 -8.85 -0.39
C HIS A 280 -0.29 -9.16 0.62
N GLY A 281 0.44 -8.16 1.11
CA GLY A 281 1.35 -8.31 2.25
C GLY A 281 0.62 -8.76 3.52
N LEU A 282 -0.46 -8.06 3.88
CA LEU A 282 -1.31 -8.41 5.04
C LEU A 282 -1.94 -9.81 4.91
N LEU A 283 -2.53 -10.11 3.74
CA LEU A 283 -3.15 -11.41 3.51
C LEU A 283 -2.13 -12.56 3.48
N MET A 284 -0.89 -12.28 3.04
CA MET A 284 0.20 -13.24 3.09
C MET A 284 0.62 -13.53 4.53
N ASP A 285 0.82 -12.51 5.38
CA ASP A 285 1.17 -12.70 6.80
C ASP A 285 0.09 -13.51 7.54
N LYS A 286 -1.19 -13.20 7.27
CA LYS A 286 -2.33 -13.99 7.77
C LYS A 286 -2.24 -15.45 7.35
N ALA A 287 -2.08 -15.70 6.05
CA ALA A 287 -2.04 -17.04 5.50
C ALA A 287 -0.84 -17.86 6.01
N ILE A 288 0.32 -17.23 6.19
CA ILE A 288 1.50 -17.87 6.79
C ILE A 288 1.21 -18.26 8.24
N SER A 289 0.62 -17.35 9.02
CA SER A 289 0.27 -17.56 10.43
C SER A 289 -0.81 -18.64 10.63
N GLU A 290 -1.72 -18.81 9.66
CA GLU A 290 -2.73 -19.88 9.60
C GLU A 290 -2.20 -21.19 9.00
N TYR A 291 -0.92 -21.25 8.62
CA TYR A 291 -0.29 -22.39 7.96
C TYR A 291 -0.95 -22.82 6.64
N ASP A 292 -1.46 -21.85 5.86
CA ASP A 292 -2.08 -22.06 4.55
C ASP A 292 -1.09 -21.69 3.42
N ILE A 293 -0.32 -22.68 2.97
CA ILE A 293 0.72 -22.47 1.95
C ILE A 293 0.14 -22.02 0.61
N GLN A 294 -1.08 -22.44 0.27
CA GLN A 294 -1.70 -22.11 -1.01
C GLN A 294 -2.07 -20.63 -1.06
N LYS A 295 -2.73 -20.11 -0.02
CA LYS A 295 -3.03 -18.69 0.07
C LYS A 295 -1.76 -17.85 0.19
N ALA A 296 -0.81 -18.27 1.02
CA ALA A 296 0.47 -17.58 1.18
C ALA A 296 1.22 -17.45 -0.16
N ALA A 297 1.34 -18.55 -0.92
CA ALA A 297 1.99 -18.56 -2.23
C ALA A 297 1.25 -17.68 -3.26
N THR A 298 -0.09 -17.70 -3.24
CA THR A 298 -0.93 -16.88 -4.12
C THR A 298 -0.71 -15.40 -3.85
N HIS A 299 -0.78 -14.97 -2.59
CA HIS A 299 -0.56 -13.58 -2.21
C HIS A 299 0.89 -13.14 -2.43
N LEU A 300 1.88 -14.00 -2.19
CA LEU A 300 3.26 -13.72 -2.55
C LEU A 300 3.41 -13.49 -4.06
N HIS A 301 2.77 -14.31 -4.89
CA HIS A 301 2.81 -14.13 -6.34
C HIS A 301 2.18 -12.80 -6.77
N LEU A 302 0.98 -12.49 -6.28
CA LEU A 302 0.28 -11.23 -6.59
C LEU A 302 1.08 -10.01 -6.14
N ALA A 303 1.65 -10.04 -4.94
CA ALA A 303 2.53 -8.98 -4.47
C ALA A 303 3.79 -8.84 -5.35
N ARG A 304 4.38 -9.94 -5.80
CA ARG A 304 5.53 -9.88 -6.72
C ARG A 304 5.17 -9.27 -8.07
N VAL A 305 4.01 -9.60 -8.62
CA VAL A 305 3.52 -9.01 -9.87
C VAL A 305 3.36 -7.50 -9.71
N ALA A 306 2.65 -7.04 -8.67
CA ALA A 306 2.46 -5.62 -8.40
C ALA A 306 3.80 -4.85 -8.20
N LEU A 307 4.77 -5.44 -7.48
CA LEU A 307 6.11 -4.85 -7.33
C LEU A 307 6.86 -4.72 -8.67
N LEU A 308 6.78 -5.76 -9.51
CA LEU A 308 7.45 -5.75 -10.81
C LEU A 308 6.81 -4.74 -11.76
N ASP A 309 5.49 -4.67 -11.78
CA ASP A 309 4.73 -3.73 -12.59
C ASP A 309 5.01 -2.30 -12.16
N TRP A 310 4.95 -2.00 -10.86
CA TRP A 310 5.28 -0.66 -10.37
C TRP A 310 6.72 -0.26 -10.67
N ARG A 311 7.68 -1.17 -10.53
CA ARG A 311 9.08 -0.92 -10.91
C ARG A 311 9.22 -0.67 -12.41
N LYS A 312 8.53 -1.47 -13.23
CA LYS A 312 8.53 -1.32 -14.68
C LYS A 312 8.01 0.05 -15.08
N PHE A 313 6.82 0.41 -14.61
CA PHE A 313 6.20 1.69 -14.90
C PHE A 313 7.06 2.86 -14.44
N SER A 314 7.55 2.85 -13.19
CA SER A 314 8.37 3.96 -12.66
C SER A 314 9.72 4.13 -13.39
N SER A 315 10.34 3.05 -13.87
CA SER A 315 11.66 3.10 -14.52
C SER A 315 11.62 3.37 -16.02
N GLU A 316 10.59 2.86 -16.72
CA GLU A 316 10.44 2.95 -18.18
C GLU A 316 9.89 4.29 -18.65
N GLN A 317 9.36 5.15 -17.77
CA GLN A 317 8.80 6.43 -18.19
C GLN A 317 9.86 7.35 -18.83
N GLU A 318 9.76 7.61 -20.12
CA GLU A 318 10.48 8.67 -20.83
C GLU A 318 9.58 9.89 -20.98
N TYR A 319 10.00 11.03 -20.45
CA TYR A 319 9.37 12.34 -20.69
C TYR A 319 10.40 13.26 -21.33
N ALA A 320 9.93 14.31 -22.03
CA ALA A 320 10.75 15.13 -22.92
C ALA A 320 12.01 15.75 -22.26
N GLU A 321 12.00 15.86 -20.93
CA GLU A 321 13.07 16.43 -20.10
C GLU A 321 13.87 15.44 -19.27
N LYS A 322 13.69 14.12 -19.47
CA LYS A 322 14.49 13.10 -18.77
C LYS A 322 15.98 13.18 -19.12
N SER A 323 16.34 13.95 -20.14
CA SER A 323 17.71 14.31 -20.47
C SER A 323 18.18 15.49 -19.61
N TYR A 324 19.41 15.38 -19.08
CA TYR A 324 20.28 16.47 -18.56
C TYR A 324 20.45 16.66 -17.05
N TYR A 325 19.67 16.06 -16.14
CA TYR A 325 20.11 16.00 -14.73
C TYR A 325 21.00 14.77 -14.48
N ARG A 326 22.24 14.86 -14.98
CA ARG A 326 23.35 14.19 -14.31
C ARG A 326 23.69 15.12 -13.14
N PRO A 327 23.51 14.73 -11.86
CA PRO A 327 23.82 15.62 -10.76
C PRO A 327 25.30 16.00 -10.88
N GLU A 328 25.60 17.26 -11.18
CA GLU A 328 26.91 17.79 -10.84
C GLU A 328 27.07 17.66 -9.34
N GLU A 329 28.29 17.32 -8.93
CA GLU A 329 28.72 17.11 -7.55
C GLU A 329 28.59 18.40 -6.73
N SER A 330 27.37 18.81 -6.42
CA SER A 330 27.10 19.74 -5.33
C SER A 330 26.86 18.91 -4.07
N SER A 331 27.97 18.78 -3.34
CA SER A 331 28.04 18.36 -1.94
C SER A 331 26.79 18.71 -1.13
N SER A 332 26.29 17.74 -0.36
CA SER A 332 25.32 17.86 0.75
C SER A 332 23.80 17.82 0.49
N MET A 333 23.30 16.86 -0.29
CA MET A 333 21.97 16.28 -0.02
C MET A 333 21.87 14.89 -0.65
N TRP A 334 21.53 13.88 0.17
CA TRP A 334 21.29 12.48 -0.22
C TRP A 334 22.54 11.63 -0.55
N ARG A 335 23.35 11.34 0.46
CA ARG A 335 24.10 10.07 0.51
C ARG A 335 23.57 9.26 1.68
N TYR A 336 22.87 8.16 1.42
CA TYR A 336 22.87 7.03 2.35
C TYR A 336 22.97 5.71 1.61
N ASN A 337 24.15 5.09 1.79
CA ASN A 337 24.39 3.66 1.64
C ASN A 337 23.69 2.97 2.80
N ILE A 338 22.70 2.13 2.51
CA ILE A 338 22.04 1.29 3.53
C ILE A 338 22.77 -0.08 3.59
N PHE A 339 24.05 0.04 3.94
CA PHE A 339 25.04 -0.93 4.46
C PHE A 339 25.47 -2.15 3.62
N SER A 340 26.69 -2.02 3.09
CA SER A 340 27.64 -3.12 2.91
C SER A 340 27.74 -3.98 4.17
N SER A 341 27.75 -5.29 3.97
CA SER A 341 28.04 -6.32 4.96
C SER A 341 29.41 -6.12 5.60
N ASN A 342 29.44 -5.95 6.93
CA ASN A 342 30.63 -6.18 7.72
C ASN A 342 30.81 -7.70 7.91
N SER A 343 31.72 -8.29 7.13
CA SER A 343 32.43 -9.51 7.53
C SER A 343 33.92 -9.24 7.38
N SER A 344 34.58 -8.88 8.48
CA SER A 344 36.04 -8.85 8.57
C SER A 344 36.56 -10.27 8.84
N VAL A 345 37.29 -10.86 7.88
CA VAL A 345 38.60 -11.51 8.06
C VAL A 345 39.33 -11.51 6.70
N SER A 346 40.62 -11.18 6.79
CA SER A 346 41.70 -10.86 5.85
C SER A 346 42.12 -11.83 4.73
N GLU A 347 42.63 -11.21 3.65
CA GLU A 347 43.80 -11.57 2.78
C GLU A 347 43.62 -12.68 1.71
N GLU A 348 44.10 -12.62 0.46
CA GLU A 348 45.00 -11.75 -0.32
C GLU A 348 44.71 -11.92 -1.84
N LYS A 349 44.99 -10.86 -2.63
CA LYS A 349 45.47 -10.83 -4.03
C LYS A 349 44.79 -11.69 -5.12
N SER A 350 44.12 -11.00 -6.07
CA SER A 350 44.51 -11.07 -7.49
C SER A 350 43.79 -9.99 -8.33
N LYS A 351 44.59 -9.35 -9.21
CA LYS A 351 44.20 -8.33 -10.19
C LYS A 351 43.67 -9.02 -11.46
N SER A 352 42.52 -8.60 -12.00
CA SER A 352 42.35 -8.33 -13.44
C SER A 352 40.97 -7.74 -13.80
N SER A 353 41.04 -6.53 -14.36
CA SER A 353 40.30 -5.99 -15.51
C SER A 353 38.82 -6.35 -15.78
N SER A 354 38.06 -5.25 -15.90
CA SER A 354 36.99 -4.99 -16.88
C SER A 354 35.54 -5.31 -16.49
N SER A 355 34.82 -4.27 -16.06
CA SER A 355 33.70 -3.74 -16.85
C SER A 355 33.25 -2.39 -16.27
N LEU A 356 33.19 -1.37 -17.13
CA LEU A 356 32.50 -0.12 -16.88
C LEU A 356 30.99 -0.43 -16.77
N ALA A 357 30.51 -0.74 -15.57
CA ALA A 357 29.09 -0.56 -15.25
C ALA A 357 28.94 0.84 -14.67
N LYS A 358 28.54 1.80 -15.53
CA LYS A 358 27.96 3.08 -15.08
C LYS A 358 26.85 2.74 -14.10
N GLY A 359 27.06 3.01 -12.82
CA GLY A 359 26.06 2.81 -11.78
C GLY A 359 24.83 3.63 -12.12
N LYS A 360 23.76 2.98 -12.58
CA LYS A 360 22.42 3.54 -12.51
C LYS A 360 22.14 3.72 -11.03
N PHE A 361 22.17 4.96 -10.54
CA PHE A 361 21.62 5.28 -9.22
C PHE A 361 20.15 4.85 -9.25
N ASN A 362 19.83 3.75 -8.57
CA ASN A 362 18.46 3.28 -8.47
C ASN A 362 17.77 4.16 -7.41
N VAL A 363 17.28 5.32 -7.83
CA VAL A 363 16.59 6.30 -6.97
C VAL A 363 15.14 5.85 -6.82
N GLN A 364 14.91 4.73 -6.13
CA GLN A 364 13.56 4.33 -5.74
C GLN A 364 13.17 5.09 -4.47
N PRO A 365 11.90 5.53 -4.34
CA PRO A 365 11.45 6.21 -3.13
C PRO A 365 11.44 5.26 -1.93
N ASN A 366 11.59 5.82 -0.72
CA ASN A 366 11.76 5.02 0.50
C ASN A 366 10.59 4.09 0.80
N HIS A 367 9.33 4.52 0.58
CA HIS A 367 8.17 3.66 0.80
C HIS A 367 8.16 2.41 -0.12
N LEU A 368 8.56 2.55 -1.40
CA LEU A 368 8.69 1.42 -2.32
C LEU A 368 9.82 0.47 -1.90
N LEU A 369 10.96 1.02 -1.47
CA LEU A 369 12.07 0.24 -0.93
C LEU A 369 11.65 -0.52 0.33
N TRP A 370 10.88 0.13 1.20
CA TRP A 370 10.33 -0.48 2.40
C TRP A 370 9.37 -1.63 2.07
N LEU A 371 8.43 -1.42 1.14
CA LEU A 371 7.51 -2.47 0.68
C LEU A 371 8.26 -3.68 0.12
N HIS A 372 9.28 -3.45 -0.71
CA HIS A 372 10.12 -4.52 -1.23
C HIS A 372 10.81 -5.32 -0.10
N ARG A 373 11.27 -4.62 0.94
CA ARG A 373 11.92 -5.23 2.11
C ARG A 373 10.94 -6.02 2.96
N TRP A 374 9.72 -5.52 3.14
CA TRP A 374 8.66 -6.24 3.84
C TRP A 374 8.28 -7.52 3.09
N ILE A 375 7.99 -7.45 1.79
CA ILE A 375 7.68 -8.65 0.98
C ILE A 375 8.84 -9.66 0.98
N ALA A 376 10.10 -9.20 0.97
CA ALA A 376 11.25 -10.10 1.11
C ALA A 376 11.29 -10.78 2.49
N SER A 377 10.99 -10.04 3.56
CA SER A 377 10.92 -10.59 4.91
C SER A 377 9.78 -11.60 5.08
N GLU A 378 8.61 -11.35 4.49
CA GLU A 378 7.47 -12.27 4.45
C GLU A 378 7.83 -13.56 3.70
N LYS A 379 8.50 -13.43 2.54
CA LYS A 379 9.02 -14.57 1.81
C LYS A 379 9.97 -15.41 2.67
N ALA A 380 10.84 -14.78 3.47
CA ALA A 380 11.73 -15.50 4.38
C ALA A 380 10.96 -16.24 5.50
N LYS A 381 9.93 -15.60 6.09
CA LYS A 381 9.02 -16.21 7.07
C LYS A 381 8.28 -17.41 6.47
N MET A 382 7.67 -17.24 5.30
CA MET A 382 7.03 -18.32 4.54
C MET A 382 7.99 -19.49 4.30
N THR A 383 9.24 -19.19 3.89
CA THR A 383 10.23 -20.22 3.57
C THR A 383 10.60 -21.06 4.79
N ILE A 384 10.74 -20.46 5.98
CA ILE A 384 11.05 -21.23 7.20
C ILE A 384 9.82 -21.99 7.71
N TYR A 385 8.61 -21.44 7.59
CA TYR A 385 7.38 -22.08 8.08
C TYR A 385 7.02 -23.31 7.25
N PHE A 386 7.21 -23.24 5.94
CA PHE A 386 6.87 -24.32 5.02
C PHE A 386 8.11 -25.05 4.48
N MET A 387 9.24 -25.01 5.19
CA MET A 387 10.53 -25.47 4.68
C MET A 387 10.48 -26.91 4.18
N ASP A 388 9.89 -27.83 4.93
CA ASP A 388 9.82 -29.25 4.53
C ASP A 388 9.01 -29.43 3.23
N LEU A 389 7.88 -28.72 3.10
CA LEU A 389 7.03 -28.76 1.91
C LEU A 389 7.73 -28.16 0.70
N LEU A 390 8.42 -27.03 0.89
CA LEU A 390 9.14 -26.35 -0.18
C LEU A 390 10.37 -27.16 -0.61
N LEU A 391 11.08 -27.79 0.32
CA LEU A 391 12.20 -28.66 0.01
C LEU A 391 11.78 -29.91 -0.77
N GLU A 392 10.66 -30.54 -0.41
CA GLU A 392 10.13 -31.68 -1.17
C GLU A 392 9.89 -31.29 -2.64
N LYS A 393 9.29 -30.11 -2.87
CA LYS A 393 9.08 -29.59 -4.23
C LYS A 393 10.39 -29.23 -4.93
N GLU A 394 11.30 -28.56 -4.25
CA GLU A 394 12.59 -28.16 -4.81
C GLU A 394 13.43 -29.38 -5.22
N GLN A 395 13.46 -30.43 -4.39
CA GLN A 395 14.12 -31.69 -4.68
C GLN A 395 13.51 -32.41 -5.88
N ALA A 396 12.19 -32.33 -6.06
CA ALA A 396 11.52 -32.87 -7.24
C ALA A 396 11.97 -32.19 -8.55
N PHE A 397 12.47 -30.94 -8.48
CA PHE A 397 13.07 -30.21 -9.61
C PHE A 397 14.60 -30.34 -9.67
N GLY A 398 15.22 -31.15 -8.82
CA GLY A 398 16.68 -31.36 -8.77
C GLY A 398 17.46 -30.27 -8.02
N GLY A 399 16.76 -29.39 -7.28
CA GLY A 399 17.37 -28.42 -6.37
C GLY A 399 17.71 -29.04 -5.00
N ASP A 400 18.27 -28.22 -4.12
CA ASP A 400 18.66 -28.61 -2.77
C ASP A 400 18.29 -27.53 -1.73
N GLU A 401 18.68 -27.75 -0.48
CA GLU A 401 18.44 -26.77 0.58
C GLU A 401 19.09 -25.40 0.28
N ARG A 402 20.26 -25.38 -0.37
CA ARG A 402 20.97 -24.13 -0.67
C ARG A 402 20.26 -23.35 -1.77
N THR A 403 19.64 -24.03 -2.74
CA THR A 403 18.86 -23.35 -3.78
C THR A 403 17.61 -22.70 -3.20
N LEU A 404 16.94 -23.35 -2.24
CA LEU A 404 15.76 -22.79 -1.56
C LEU A 404 16.07 -21.46 -0.85
N TRP A 405 17.22 -21.38 -0.18
CA TRP A 405 17.65 -20.20 0.57
C TRP A 405 18.48 -19.20 -0.26
N ALA A 406 18.71 -19.48 -1.56
CA ALA A 406 19.49 -18.61 -2.41
C ALA A 406 18.82 -17.23 -2.57
N ASN A 407 19.59 -16.16 -2.32
CA ASN A 407 19.13 -14.77 -2.38
C ASN A 407 17.97 -14.45 -1.42
N MET A 408 17.81 -15.20 -0.33
CA MET A 408 16.89 -14.84 0.74
C MET A 408 17.52 -13.78 1.65
N ASP A 409 16.77 -12.73 1.95
CA ASP A 409 17.14 -11.72 2.94
C ASP A 409 15.92 -11.40 3.81
N PRO A 410 15.92 -11.77 5.10
CA PRO A 410 17.00 -12.44 5.84
C PRO A 410 17.10 -13.97 5.59
N ASP A 411 18.32 -14.51 5.67
CA ASP A 411 18.55 -15.97 5.72
C ASP A 411 18.30 -16.52 7.14
N MET A 412 17.03 -16.80 7.43
CA MET A 412 16.58 -17.32 8.73
C MET A 412 17.22 -18.67 9.06
N HIS A 413 17.33 -19.55 8.07
CA HIS A 413 17.92 -20.87 8.26
C HIS A 413 19.42 -20.77 8.60
N GLY A 414 20.17 -19.93 7.90
CA GLY A 414 21.57 -19.65 8.19
C GLY A 414 21.79 -19.09 9.59
N ILE A 415 20.93 -18.17 10.04
CA ILE A 415 20.95 -17.61 11.40
C ILE A 415 20.78 -18.72 12.46
N ILE A 416 19.78 -19.60 12.29
CA ILE A 416 19.51 -20.72 13.20
C ILE A 416 20.70 -21.69 13.23
N ARG A 417 21.21 -22.08 12.06
CA ARG A 417 22.35 -23.00 11.91
C ARG A 417 23.61 -22.46 12.60
N ALA A 418 23.91 -21.18 12.38
CA ALA A 418 25.07 -20.52 12.97
C ALA A 418 24.96 -20.45 14.50
N PHE A 419 23.78 -20.05 15.02
CA PHE A 419 23.56 -19.99 16.46
C PHE A 419 23.66 -21.38 17.10
N ARG A 420 22.97 -22.39 16.57
CA ARG A 420 23.01 -23.76 17.10
C ARG A 420 24.44 -24.27 17.22
N LYS A 421 25.24 -24.13 16.15
CA LYS A 421 26.64 -24.57 16.13
C LYS A 421 27.49 -23.82 17.16
N LYS A 422 27.31 -22.50 17.29
CA LYS A 422 28.08 -21.65 18.21
C LYS A 422 27.71 -21.90 19.67
N ALA A 423 26.42 -22.01 19.96
CA ALA A 423 25.90 -22.12 21.32
C ALA A 423 25.88 -23.56 21.83
N GLY A 424 26.10 -24.57 20.96
CA GLY A 424 26.03 -25.97 21.34
C GLY A 424 24.61 -26.47 21.62
N ALA A 425 23.59 -25.77 21.10
CA ALA A 425 22.20 -26.20 21.26
C ALA A 425 21.97 -27.55 20.57
N HIS A 426 21.22 -28.43 21.23
CA HIS A 426 20.88 -29.74 20.70
C HIS A 426 19.95 -29.64 19.50
N SER A 427 18.83 -28.93 19.67
CA SER A 427 17.83 -28.69 18.64
C SER A 427 17.21 -27.30 18.77
N ILE A 428 16.80 -26.75 17.63
CA ILE A 428 15.95 -25.55 17.53
C ILE A 428 14.76 -25.93 16.66
N SER A 429 13.55 -25.88 17.22
CA SER A 429 12.33 -26.34 16.55
C SER A 429 11.22 -25.31 16.65
N PHE A 430 10.35 -25.28 15.64
CA PHE A 430 9.17 -24.42 15.60
C PHE A 430 7.95 -25.32 15.81
N VAL A 431 7.19 -25.01 16.85
CA VAL A 431 5.98 -25.73 17.24
C VAL A 431 4.79 -24.90 16.82
N TYR A 432 3.91 -25.50 16.02
CA TYR A 432 2.63 -24.89 15.67
C TYR A 432 1.56 -25.38 16.67
N GLU A 433 0.81 -24.48 17.30
CA GLU A 433 -0.29 -24.77 18.20
C GLU A 433 -1.60 -24.72 17.40
N ILE A 434 -2.15 -25.90 17.13
CA ILE A 434 -3.41 -26.01 16.40
C ILE A 434 -4.55 -25.57 17.31
N SER A 435 -5.27 -24.54 16.87
CA SER A 435 -6.48 -24.07 17.52
C SER A 435 -7.73 -24.63 16.84
N ALA A 436 -8.88 -24.58 17.51
CA ALA A 436 -10.14 -25.14 16.98
C ALA A 436 -10.74 -24.29 15.85
N ASP A 437 -10.41 -23.01 15.82
CA ASP A 437 -10.87 -22.00 14.87
C ASP A 437 -10.06 -21.99 13.56
N VAL A 438 -8.82 -22.49 13.57
CA VAL A 438 -7.96 -22.53 12.39
C VAL A 438 -7.79 -23.97 11.92
N ARG A 439 -8.16 -24.24 10.67
CA ARG A 439 -7.91 -25.55 10.07
C ARG A 439 -6.41 -25.70 9.82
N PHE A 440 -5.86 -26.86 10.21
CA PHE A 440 -4.45 -27.18 10.01
C PHE A 440 -4.29 -28.47 9.17
N SER A 441 -3.34 -28.46 8.25
CA SER A 441 -2.92 -29.65 7.51
C SER A 441 -1.39 -29.73 7.50
N THR A 442 -0.84 -30.92 7.74
CA THR A 442 0.62 -31.14 7.66
C THR A 442 1.17 -30.89 6.27
N THR A 443 0.34 -31.02 5.23
CA THR A 443 0.72 -30.72 3.84
C THR A 443 0.55 -29.25 3.49
N GLY A 444 0.01 -28.42 4.38
CA GLY A 444 -0.38 -27.04 4.12
C GLY A 444 -1.60 -26.87 3.21
N PHE A 445 -2.16 -27.97 2.69
CA PHE A 445 -3.35 -27.95 1.82
C PHE A 445 -4.59 -28.36 2.60
N ILE A 446 -5.61 -27.50 2.58
CA ILE A 446 -6.90 -27.75 3.20
C ILE A 446 -7.98 -27.64 2.13
N SER A 447 -8.65 -28.77 1.83
CA SER A 447 -9.80 -28.75 0.93
C SER A 447 -10.99 -28.08 1.62
N ALA A 448 -11.60 -27.09 0.96
CA ALA A 448 -12.74 -26.34 1.50
C ALA A 448 -13.91 -27.25 1.91
N ASN A 449 -14.13 -28.33 1.15
CA ASN A 449 -15.27 -29.23 1.31
C ASN A 449 -14.96 -30.52 2.07
N ALA A 450 -13.72 -30.71 2.52
CA ALA A 450 -13.38 -31.89 3.31
C ALA A 450 -13.85 -31.71 4.76
N PRO A 451 -14.41 -32.77 5.40
CA PRO A 451 -14.63 -32.76 6.84
C PRO A 451 -13.27 -32.56 7.54
N TYR A 452 -13.23 -31.62 8.48
CA TYR A 452 -12.04 -31.31 9.26
C TYR A 452 -12.26 -31.73 10.70
N GLU A 453 -11.39 -32.62 11.19
CA GLU A 453 -11.29 -32.95 12.60
C GLU A 453 -9.98 -32.38 13.14
N SER A 454 -10.09 -31.49 14.15
CA SER A 454 -8.93 -30.90 14.79
C SER A 454 -8.08 -31.99 15.46
N PRO A 455 -6.76 -32.04 15.19
CA PRO A 455 -5.87 -32.98 15.86
C PRO A 455 -5.93 -32.82 17.37
N THR A 456 -5.92 -33.95 18.09
CA THR A 456 -6.01 -33.98 19.56
C THR A 456 -4.71 -34.47 20.20
N GLY A 457 -4.44 -34.01 21.42
CA GLY A 457 -3.33 -34.48 22.24
C GLY A 457 -1.98 -34.02 21.70
N LEU A 458 -1.03 -34.96 21.53
CA LEU A 458 0.30 -34.65 20.98
C LEU A 458 0.25 -34.08 19.56
N ASN A 459 -0.76 -34.49 18.78
CA ASN A 459 -0.92 -34.05 17.39
C ASN A 459 -1.44 -32.61 17.27
N SER A 460 -1.88 -31.98 18.37
CA SER A 460 -2.25 -30.56 18.41
C SER A 460 -1.05 -29.62 18.37
N PHE A 461 0.16 -30.17 18.49
CA PHE A 461 1.41 -29.41 18.53
C PHE A 461 2.42 -29.98 17.51
N PRO A 462 2.17 -29.89 16.18
CA PRO A 462 3.14 -30.39 15.20
C PRO A 462 4.40 -29.53 15.15
N CYS A 463 5.51 -30.19 14.80
CA CYS A 463 6.77 -29.53 14.46
C CYS A 463 6.72 -29.09 13.00
N ILE A 464 6.78 -27.79 12.72
CA ILE A 464 6.73 -27.24 11.36
C ILE A 464 8.12 -26.92 10.79
N TYR A 465 9.11 -26.81 11.68
CA TYR A 465 10.51 -26.68 11.33
C TYR A 465 11.38 -27.25 12.44
N SER A 466 12.49 -27.90 12.09
CA SER A 466 13.49 -28.35 13.06
C SER A 466 14.90 -28.25 12.48
N TYR A 467 15.85 -27.83 13.32
CA TYR A 467 17.26 -27.96 13.04
C TYR A 467 18.01 -28.58 14.23
N PRO A 468 18.58 -29.81 14.09
CA PRO A 468 18.65 -30.64 12.89
C PRO A 468 17.27 -31.06 12.34
N PRO A 469 17.18 -31.54 11.08
CA PRO A 469 15.91 -31.82 10.42
C PRO A 469 15.00 -32.80 11.17
N GLU A 470 15.59 -33.72 11.95
CA GLU A 470 14.81 -34.66 12.75
C GLU A 470 14.25 -33.97 14.01
N PRO A 471 12.91 -33.94 14.19
CA PRO A 471 12.31 -33.33 15.37
C PRO A 471 12.69 -34.07 16.66
N PRO A 472 12.91 -33.37 17.79
CA PRO A 472 13.30 -33.96 19.07
C PRO A 472 12.10 -34.63 19.78
N ARG A 473 11.61 -35.75 19.24
CA ARG A 473 10.36 -36.42 19.66
C ARG A 473 10.36 -36.83 21.15
N ASP A 474 11.50 -37.25 21.69
CA ASP A 474 11.63 -37.64 23.09
C ASP A 474 11.43 -36.46 24.06
N HIS A 475 11.62 -35.24 23.58
CA HIS A 475 11.41 -34.02 24.36
C HIS A 475 10.01 -33.41 24.18
N TRP A 476 9.21 -33.91 23.23
CA TRP A 476 7.92 -33.32 22.86
C TRP A 476 6.93 -33.19 24.02
N PRO A 477 6.75 -34.21 24.89
CA PRO A 477 5.85 -34.10 26.04
C PRO A 477 6.25 -32.96 26.99
N ASN A 478 7.55 -32.75 27.20
CA ASN A 478 8.07 -31.68 28.04
C ASN A 478 7.83 -30.31 27.40
N ILE A 479 8.05 -30.19 26.08
CA ILE A 479 7.82 -28.95 25.33
C ILE A 479 6.35 -28.54 25.44
N ILE A 480 5.42 -29.47 25.19
CA ILE A 480 3.97 -29.21 25.29
C ILE A 480 3.61 -28.80 26.73
N SER A 481 4.12 -29.51 27.73
CA SER A 481 3.89 -29.19 29.14
C SER A 481 4.37 -27.77 29.49
N ILE A 482 5.56 -27.37 29.02
CA ILE A 482 6.11 -26.02 29.23
C ILE A 482 5.24 -24.96 28.54
N MET A 483 4.86 -25.18 27.29
CA MET A 483 4.02 -24.26 26.52
C MET A 483 2.67 -24.05 27.20
N GLN A 484 2.00 -25.13 27.59
CA GLN A 484 0.71 -25.09 28.28
C GLN A 484 0.82 -24.49 29.70
N GLY A 485 1.91 -24.75 30.40
CA GLY A 485 2.17 -24.16 31.72
C GLY A 485 2.54 -22.68 31.68
N SER A 486 2.98 -22.17 30.52
CA SER A 486 3.53 -20.81 30.35
C SER A 486 2.70 -19.93 29.40
N VAL A 487 1.45 -20.31 29.11
CA VAL A 487 0.59 -19.62 28.12
C VAL A 487 0.51 -18.12 28.36
N SER A 488 0.33 -17.66 29.60
CA SER A 488 0.20 -16.24 29.93
C SER A 488 1.46 -15.43 29.61
N ILE A 489 2.64 -16.01 29.82
CA ILE A 489 3.94 -15.39 29.53
C ILE A 489 4.18 -15.37 28.02
N LEU A 490 3.93 -16.50 27.36
CA LEU A 490 4.12 -16.65 25.92
C LEU A 490 3.17 -15.75 25.11
N ARG A 491 1.92 -15.55 25.56
CA ARG A 491 0.97 -14.60 24.94
C ARG A 491 1.39 -13.14 25.05
N GLN A 492 2.32 -12.81 25.95
CA GLN A 492 2.94 -11.48 26.04
C GLN A 492 4.20 -11.37 25.17
N TYR A 493 4.46 -12.35 24.29
CA TYR A 493 5.67 -12.45 23.46
C TYR A 493 6.98 -12.44 24.26
N ARG A 494 6.90 -12.84 25.55
CA ARG A 494 8.06 -12.98 26.42
C ARG A 494 8.62 -14.39 26.32
N SER A 495 9.93 -14.50 26.40
CA SER A 495 10.63 -15.79 26.41
C SER A 495 10.56 -16.44 27.79
N GLN A 496 10.47 -17.76 27.81
CA GLN A 496 10.44 -18.59 29.00
C GLN A 496 11.63 -19.55 28.99
N TYR A 497 12.20 -19.79 30.17
CA TYR A 497 13.25 -20.78 30.40
C TYR A 497 12.74 -21.85 31.36
N PHE A 498 13.15 -23.11 31.14
CA PHE A 498 12.83 -24.23 32.00
C PHE A 498 13.98 -25.24 32.05
N TYR A 499 14.39 -25.66 33.23
CA TYR A 499 15.37 -26.73 33.43
C TYR A 499 14.71 -27.95 34.07
N ASP A 500 14.69 -29.07 33.35
CA ASP A 500 14.19 -30.33 33.86
C ASP A 500 15.30 -31.10 34.59
N ARG A 501 15.22 -31.12 35.92
CA ARG A 501 16.17 -31.82 36.78
C ARG A 501 16.17 -33.33 36.59
N LYS A 502 15.06 -33.94 36.13
CA LYS A 502 14.94 -35.41 36.01
C LYS A 502 15.73 -35.93 34.83
N ILE A 503 15.66 -35.23 33.69
CA ILE A 503 16.35 -35.60 32.45
C ILE A 503 17.63 -34.80 32.22
N GLY A 504 17.89 -33.77 33.03
CA GLY A 504 19.10 -32.95 32.92
C GLY A 504 19.13 -32.01 31.71
N CYS A 505 17.98 -31.69 31.13
CA CYS A 505 17.86 -30.88 29.91
C CYS A 505 17.30 -29.48 30.19
N THR A 506 17.70 -28.51 29.38
CA THR A 506 17.24 -27.13 29.46
C THR A 506 16.47 -26.73 28.21
N TYR A 507 15.39 -25.98 28.40
CA TYR A 507 14.48 -25.51 27.36
C TYR A 507 14.36 -23.99 27.41
N TYR A 508 14.36 -23.37 26.25
CA TYR A 508 13.96 -21.98 26.07
C TYR A 508 12.84 -21.92 25.04
N VAL A 509 11.79 -21.15 25.33
CA VAL A 509 10.60 -21.06 24.50
C VAL A 509 10.22 -19.60 24.30
N ALA A 510 9.90 -19.20 23.07
CA ALA A 510 9.33 -17.88 22.80
C ALA A 510 8.23 -18.00 21.74
N ARG A 511 7.12 -17.27 21.95
CA ARG A 511 6.06 -17.16 20.96
C ARG A 511 6.46 -16.15 19.87
N VAL A 512 6.21 -16.54 18.62
CA VAL A 512 6.49 -15.71 17.44
C VAL A 512 5.20 -15.17 16.86
N ASP A 513 4.22 -16.02 16.59
CA ASP A 513 2.90 -15.64 16.10
C ASP A 513 1.82 -16.20 17.02
N ALA A 514 0.56 -15.83 16.77
CA ALA A 514 -0.61 -16.40 17.44
C ALA A 514 -0.54 -17.93 17.58
N HIS A 515 -0.06 -18.66 16.57
CA HIS A 515 0.00 -20.14 16.58
C HIS A 515 1.41 -20.72 16.61
N VAL A 516 2.49 -19.94 16.65
CA VAL A 516 3.85 -20.48 16.49
C VAL A 516 4.78 -20.10 17.64
N SER A 517 5.51 -21.10 18.15
CA SER A 517 6.56 -20.91 19.16
C SER A 517 7.88 -21.52 18.71
N ILE A 518 8.98 -20.81 18.98
CA ILE A 518 10.35 -21.33 18.83
C ILE A 518 10.76 -22.00 20.14
N VAL A 519 11.42 -23.15 20.03
CA VAL A 519 11.95 -23.92 21.15
C VAL A 519 13.43 -24.20 20.92
N ILE A 520 14.27 -23.90 21.90
CA ILE A 520 15.69 -24.28 21.93
C ILE A 520 15.91 -25.30 23.03
N ILE A 521 16.57 -26.40 22.69
CA ILE A 521 16.87 -27.50 23.61
C ILE A 521 18.37 -27.62 23.82
N TYR A 522 18.75 -27.81 25.07
CA TYR A 522 20.11 -28.07 25.53
C TYR A 522 20.10 -29.38 26.34
N LEU A 523 21.07 -30.27 26.07
CA LEU A 523 21.20 -31.56 26.79
C LEU A 523 22.06 -31.44 28.06
N ASP A 524 22.28 -30.21 28.51
CA ASP A 524 23.06 -29.87 29.68
C ASP A 524 22.26 -28.98 30.65
N LYS A 525 22.78 -28.95 31.87
CA LYS A 525 22.22 -28.17 32.96
C LYS A 525 22.65 -26.72 32.82
N HIS A 526 21.70 -25.86 32.52
CA HIS A 526 21.85 -24.43 32.77
C HIS A 526 21.17 -24.13 34.11
N PRO A 527 21.89 -23.77 35.18
CA PRO A 527 21.28 -23.46 36.47
C PRO A 527 20.55 -22.10 36.49
N GLN A 528 20.83 -21.25 35.52
CA GLN A 528 20.23 -19.93 35.30
C GLN A 528 19.96 -19.75 33.81
N PRO A 529 19.01 -18.87 33.41
CA PRO A 529 18.78 -18.59 32.00
C PRO A 529 20.03 -18.00 31.36
N ASP A 530 20.46 -18.60 30.26
CA ASP A 530 21.54 -18.10 29.42
C ASP A 530 21.06 -16.87 28.64
N THR A 531 21.72 -15.73 28.85
CA THR A 531 21.37 -14.48 28.19
C THR A 531 21.53 -14.59 26.67
N GLY A 532 22.54 -15.32 26.18
CA GLY A 532 22.77 -15.52 24.75
C GLY A 532 21.61 -16.22 24.04
N ALA A 533 21.07 -17.29 24.64
CA ALA A 533 19.90 -18.00 24.14
C ALA A 533 18.63 -17.15 24.19
N MET A 534 18.43 -16.38 25.27
CA MET A 534 17.27 -15.49 25.42
C MET A 534 17.29 -14.35 24.39
N ASP A 535 18.44 -13.72 24.18
CA ASP A 535 18.63 -12.65 23.20
C ASP A 535 18.44 -13.18 21.77
N PHE A 536 18.98 -14.36 21.47
CA PHE A 536 18.78 -15.01 20.18
C PHE A 536 17.31 -15.33 19.90
N LEU A 537 16.57 -15.86 20.88
CA LEU A 537 15.14 -16.11 20.74
C LEU A 537 14.37 -14.83 20.41
N GLN A 538 14.66 -13.75 21.13
CA GLN A 538 13.99 -12.47 20.89
C GLN A 538 14.36 -11.86 19.54
N LEU A 539 15.63 -11.99 19.13
CA LEU A 539 16.08 -11.57 17.80
C LEU A 539 15.35 -12.33 16.69
N LEU A 540 15.32 -13.66 16.76
CA LEU A 540 14.69 -14.49 15.73
C LEU A 540 13.17 -14.26 15.69
N ALA A 541 12.53 -14.20 16.86
CA ALA A 541 11.11 -13.90 16.95
C ALA A 541 10.78 -12.50 16.42
N GLY A 542 11.61 -11.49 16.72
CA GLY A 542 11.45 -10.13 16.18
C GLY A 542 11.59 -10.07 14.65
N LYS A 543 12.50 -10.85 14.07
CA LYS A 543 12.64 -10.94 12.60
C LYS A 543 11.44 -11.60 11.93
N LEU A 544 10.86 -12.63 12.55
CA LEU A 544 9.67 -13.32 12.04
C LEU A 544 8.39 -12.49 12.22
N ARG A 545 8.38 -11.55 13.17
CA ARG A 545 7.32 -10.54 13.34
C ARG A 545 7.58 -9.24 12.58
N HIS A 546 8.59 -9.22 11.71
CA HIS A 546 8.94 -8.05 10.90
C HIS A 546 9.25 -6.79 11.71
N THR A 547 9.65 -6.92 12.98
CA THR A 547 9.80 -5.79 13.90
C THR A 547 10.85 -4.77 13.39
N ASP A 548 11.97 -5.24 12.85
CA ASP A 548 13.01 -4.38 12.26
C ASP A 548 12.51 -3.65 11.00
N VAL A 549 11.74 -4.35 10.15
CA VAL A 549 11.12 -3.77 8.96
C VAL A 549 10.11 -2.70 9.33
N LEU A 550 9.20 -2.96 10.27
CA LEU A 550 8.18 -2.01 10.72
C LEU A 550 8.81 -0.80 11.43
N LEU A 551 9.84 -1.01 12.26
CA LEU A 551 10.57 0.08 12.91
C LEU A 551 11.29 0.98 11.89
N SER A 552 11.77 0.43 10.79
CA SER A 552 12.45 1.21 9.75
C SER A 552 11.55 2.27 9.09
N MET A 553 10.22 2.14 9.18
CA MET A 553 9.28 3.17 8.72
C MET A 553 9.40 4.48 9.50
N ARG A 554 9.83 4.40 10.77
CA ARG A 554 9.92 5.53 11.70
C ARG A 554 11.34 6.09 11.82
N GLN A 555 12.32 5.39 11.26
CA GLN A 555 13.73 5.75 11.36
C GLN A 555 14.18 6.48 10.08
N GLU A 556 14.73 7.69 10.25
CA GLU A 556 15.91 8.24 9.56
C GLU A 556 16.16 9.69 9.98
#